data_AF-A0A5C9AX52-F1
#
_entry.id   AF-A0A5C9AX52-F1
#
_cell.length_a   1.000
_cell.length_b   1.000
_cell.length_c   1.000
_cell.angle_alpha   90.00
_cell.angle_beta   90.00
_cell.angle_gamma   90.00
#
_symmetry.space_group_name_H-M   'P 1'
#
loop_
_entity.id
_entity.type
_entity.pdbx_description
1 polymer ?
#
loop_
_entity_poly.entity_id
_entity_poly.type
_entity_poly.pdbx_seq_one_letter_code
_entity_poly.pdbx_strand_id
1 'polypeptide(L)'
;NYEGTHKYFPPSGCVAGTSVSQPWSAQACILPYIDGGSEYKKINFRFGYHHAVNTAAFPPFGIATVRVPIYMCPSDTNDRPRLNSSGVAEHRPLCYGANMGEYLIYNPTNGQVGTGALAPNGSIGLRDMRDGTSSTLAFCEVKAFTPRCRMCRRVRDTTSMCRECGKVRRQP
;
A
#
# COMPACT_ATOMS: atom_id res chain seq x y z
N ASN A 1 -2.23 20.13 3.15
CA ASN A 1 -3.26 19.08 3.32
C ASN A 1 -3.64 18.59 1.92
N TYR A 2 -3.59 17.28 1.65
CA TYR A 2 -3.87 16.71 0.32
C TYR A 2 -5.32 16.96 -0.13
N GLU A 3 -6.30 16.67 0.72
CA GLU A 3 -7.73 16.82 0.42
C GLU A 3 -8.08 18.29 0.16
N GLY A 4 -7.51 19.23 0.92
CA GLY A 4 -7.77 20.66 0.70
C GLY A 4 -7.34 21.15 -0.70
N THR A 5 -6.25 20.60 -1.24
CA THR A 5 -5.70 20.93 -2.56
C THR A 5 -6.45 20.21 -3.68
N HIS A 6 -6.72 18.91 -3.53
CA HIS A 6 -7.26 18.06 -4.61
C HIS A 6 -8.78 17.90 -4.55
N LYS A 7 -9.41 18.23 -3.42
CA LYS A 7 -10.85 18.03 -3.09
C LYS A 7 -11.29 16.57 -2.98
N TYR A 8 -10.34 15.64 -2.95
CA TYR A 8 -10.54 14.21 -2.76
C TYR A 8 -9.39 13.59 -1.96
N PHE A 9 -9.63 12.42 -1.38
CA PHE A 9 -8.65 11.61 -0.67
C PHE A 9 -7.70 10.91 -1.65
N PRO A 10 -6.43 10.66 -1.25
CA PRO A 10 -5.46 10.04 -2.15
C PRO A 10 -5.91 8.63 -2.54
N PRO A 11 -5.83 8.24 -3.82
CA PRO A 11 -6.21 6.89 -4.24
C PRO A 11 -5.23 5.85 -3.66
N SER A 12 -5.72 4.67 -3.27
CA SER A 12 -4.86 3.57 -2.80
C SER A 12 -3.98 2.95 -3.90
N GLY A 13 -4.34 3.18 -5.16
CA GLY A 13 -3.64 2.70 -6.33
C GLY A 13 -4.10 3.44 -7.57
N CYS A 14 -3.18 3.90 -8.42
CA CYS A 14 -3.52 4.36 -9.77
C CYS A 14 -3.25 3.24 -10.79
N VAL A 15 -4.31 2.68 -11.38
CA VAL A 15 -4.25 1.61 -12.37
C VAL A 15 -4.66 2.16 -13.73
N ALA A 16 -3.80 2.04 -14.74
CA ALA A 16 -4.10 2.43 -16.11
C ALA A 16 -4.51 1.21 -16.96
N GLY A 17 -5.73 1.24 -17.52
CA GLY A 17 -6.27 0.15 -18.33
C GLY A 17 -6.52 -1.13 -17.51
N THR A 18 -6.37 -2.29 -18.16
CA THR A 18 -6.58 -3.61 -17.50
C THR A 18 -5.36 -4.10 -16.72
N SER A 19 -4.24 -3.36 -16.75
CA SER A 19 -2.97 -3.79 -16.17
C SER A 19 -2.74 -3.21 -14.78
N VAL A 20 -2.89 -4.03 -13.74
CA VAL A 20 -2.57 -3.70 -12.33
C VAL A 20 -1.07 -3.66 -12.03
N SER A 21 -0.24 -3.27 -13.00
CA SER A 21 1.22 -3.30 -12.86
C SER A 21 1.71 -2.17 -11.96
N GLN A 22 2.04 -2.52 -10.71
CA GLN A 22 2.79 -1.67 -9.77
C GLN A 22 2.18 -0.27 -9.53
N PRO A 23 0.90 -0.18 -9.11
CA PRO A 23 0.27 1.12 -8.86
C PRO A 23 0.95 1.85 -7.70
N TRP A 24 1.00 3.18 -7.81
CA TRP A 24 1.47 4.05 -6.73
C TRP A 24 0.44 4.08 -5.59
N SER A 25 0.91 3.97 -4.35
CA SER A 25 0.04 3.91 -3.17
C SER A 25 -0.39 5.29 -2.70
N ALA A 26 -1.48 5.35 -1.92
CA ALA A 26 -1.93 6.58 -1.25
C ALA A 26 -0.83 7.22 -0.40
N GLN A 27 0.02 6.38 0.21
CA GLN A 27 1.21 6.80 0.94
C GLN A 27 2.17 7.59 0.03
N ALA A 28 2.48 7.09 -1.16
CA ALA A 28 3.34 7.84 -2.09
C ALA A 28 2.75 9.22 -2.48
N CYS A 29 1.43 9.34 -2.59
CA CYS A 29 0.74 10.59 -2.91
C CYS A 29 0.73 11.61 -1.76
N ILE A 30 0.71 11.15 -0.50
CA ILE A 30 0.65 12.05 0.67
C ILE A 30 2.04 12.50 1.15
N LEU A 31 3.13 11.85 0.73
CA LEU A 31 4.52 12.22 1.04
C LEU A 31 4.80 13.74 1.11
N PRO A 32 4.41 14.59 0.14
CA PRO A 32 4.72 16.03 0.19
C PRO A 32 4.04 16.78 1.34
N TYR A 33 3.05 16.17 2.00
CA TYR A 33 2.33 16.74 3.14
C TYR A 33 2.80 16.20 4.49
N ILE A 34 3.70 15.20 4.51
CA ILE A 34 4.12 14.49 5.72
C ILE A 34 5.65 14.29 5.80
N ASP A 35 6.41 15.31 5.38
CA ASP A 35 7.88 15.37 5.44
C ASP A 35 8.64 14.48 4.43
N GLY A 36 7.95 13.89 3.47
CA GLY A 36 8.53 13.13 2.35
C GLY A 36 8.75 13.96 1.07
N GLY A 37 8.88 15.29 1.20
CA GLY A 37 8.88 16.21 0.06
C GLY A 37 10.11 16.09 -0.85
N SER A 38 11.27 15.73 -0.31
CA SER A 38 12.50 15.50 -1.07
C SER A 38 12.43 14.25 -1.93
N GLU A 39 11.82 13.19 -1.41
CA GLU A 39 11.63 11.92 -2.09
C GLU A 39 10.57 12.10 -3.18
N TYR A 40 9.45 12.75 -2.86
CA TYR A 40 8.37 12.99 -3.82
C TYR A 40 8.84 13.70 -5.09
N LYS A 41 9.72 14.71 -4.97
CA LYS A 41 10.27 15.46 -6.12
C LYS A 41 11.14 14.63 -7.06
N LYS A 42 11.75 13.55 -6.57
CA LYS A 42 12.61 12.66 -7.35
C LYS A 42 11.83 11.55 -8.04
N ILE A 43 10.60 11.28 -7.59
CA ILE A 43 9.75 10.21 -8.14
C ILE A 43 9.15 10.65 -9.46
N ASN A 44 9.29 9.80 -10.48
CA ASN A 44 8.56 9.94 -11.74
C ASN A 44 7.33 9.02 -11.75
N PHE A 45 6.16 9.60 -11.52
CA PHE A 45 4.87 8.90 -11.46
C PHE A 45 4.39 8.35 -12.82
N ARG A 46 5.00 8.75 -13.95
CA ARG A 46 4.69 8.18 -15.26
C ARG A 46 5.13 6.72 -15.36
N PHE A 47 6.10 6.31 -14.55
CA PHE A 47 6.63 4.95 -14.53
C PHE A 47 6.34 4.26 -13.18
N GLY A 48 6.31 2.93 -13.18
CA GLY A 48 6.22 2.15 -11.95
C GLY A 48 7.46 2.35 -11.07
N TYR A 49 7.34 2.05 -9.77
CA TYR A 49 8.40 2.28 -8.80
C TYR A 49 9.64 1.39 -8.98
N HIS A 50 9.53 0.26 -9.70
CA HIS A 50 10.65 -0.62 -10.07
C HIS A 50 11.29 -0.28 -11.43
N HIS A 51 10.79 0.74 -12.13
CA HIS A 51 11.35 1.14 -13.42
C HIS A 51 12.74 1.78 -13.25
N ALA A 52 13.64 1.58 -14.24
CA ALA A 52 15.02 2.03 -14.20
C ALA A 52 15.18 3.52 -13.84
N VAL A 53 14.28 4.38 -14.32
CA VAL A 53 14.25 5.82 -14.00
C VAL A 53 14.06 6.06 -12.49
N ASN A 54 13.13 5.34 -11.86
CA ASN A 54 12.83 5.49 -10.44
C ASN A 54 13.84 4.75 -9.56
N THR A 55 14.42 3.63 -10.02
CA THR A 55 15.48 2.94 -9.26
C THR A 55 16.79 3.71 -9.27
N ALA A 56 17.16 4.33 -10.39
CA ALA A 56 18.36 5.16 -10.50
C ALA A 56 18.29 6.44 -9.65
N ALA A 57 17.09 7.01 -9.46
CA ALA A 57 16.89 8.18 -8.60
C ALA A 57 17.10 7.89 -7.09
N PHE A 58 17.07 6.60 -6.71
CA PHE A 58 17.19 6.14 -5.31
C PHE A 58 18.14 4.92 -5.21
N PRO A 59 19.45 5.11 -5.39
CA PRO A 59 20.40 4.01 -5.28
C PRO A 59 20.51 3.48 -3.84
N PRO A 60 20.78 2.18 -3.63
CA PRO A 60 21.04 1.14 -4.65
C PRO A 60 19.80 0.34 -5.11
N PHE A 61 18.67 0.38 -4.40
CA PHE A 61 17.55 -0.56 -4.61
C PHE A 61 16.21 0.12 -4.96
N GLY A 62 16.20 1.43 -5.19
CA GLY A 62 15.03 2.19 -5.59
C GLY A 62 14.15 2.67 -4.43
N ILE A 63 13.16 3.52 -4.77
CA ILE A 63 12.26 4.19 -3.82
C ILE A 63 11.49 3.20 -2.93
N ALA A 64 11.17 2.01 -3.43
CA ALA A 64 10.41 1.00 -2.68
C ALA A 64 11.13 0.51 -1.42
N THR A 65 12.44 0.70 -1.31
CA THR A 65 13.26 0.29 -0.15
C THR A 65 13.56 1.42 0.83
N VAL A 66 13.24 2.67 0.46
CA VAL A 66 13.51 3.84 1.28
C VAL A 66 12.67 3.78 2.55
N ARG A 67 13.32 4.05 3.68
CA ARG A 67 12.65 4.13 4.98
C ARG A 67 12.10 5.54 5.17
N VAL A 68 10.78 5.64 5.24
CA VAL A 68 10.09 6.87 5.66
C VAL A 68 9.62 6.67 7.10
N PRO A 69 10.20 7.36 8.11
CA PRO A 69 9.95 7.08 9.52
C PRO A 69 8.47 7.13 9.91
N ILE A 70 7.71 8.05 9.31
CA ILE A 70 6.28 8.23 9.61
C ILE A 70 5.40 7.05 9.19
N TYR A 71 5.88 6.20 8.27
CA TYR A 71 5.14 4.99 7.88
C TYR A 71 5.48 3.76 8.70
N MET A 72 6.44 3.87 9.62
CA MET A 72 6.82 2.79 10.52
C MET A 72 6.30 3.09 11.93
N CYS A 73 5.65 2.10 12.53
CA CYS A 73 5.27 2.19 13.93
C CYS A 73 6.53 2.01 14.79
N PRO A 74 6.83 2.91 15.75
CA PRO A 74 8.01 2.78 16.61
C PRO A 74 8.04 1.51 17.47
N SER A 75 6.89 0.90 17.72
CA SER A 75 6.77 -0.35 18.48
C SER A 75 7.00 -1.61 17.63
N ASP A 76 7.03 -1.49 16.29
CA ASP A 76 7.25 -2.63 15.42
C ASP A 76 8.74 -2.96 15.32
N THR A 77 9.12 -4.06 15.96
CA THR A 77 10.49 -4.61 15.93
C THR A 77 10.98 -4.99 14.52
N ASN A 78 10.09 -5.15 13.54
CA ASN A 78 10.45 -5.57 12.18
C ASN A 78 10.69 -4.38 11.23
N ASP A 79 11.45 -3.39 11.69
CA ASP A 79 11.90 -2.27 10.87
C ASP A 79 13.08 -2.67 9.95
N ARG A 80 12.84 -3.63 9.05
CA ARG A 80 13.80 -4.05 8.01
C ARG A 80 13.15 -4.23 6.64
N PRO A 81 13.90 -4.04 5.52
CA PRO A 81 13.37 -4.31 4.19
C PRO A 81 13.10 -5.80 3.98
N ARG A 82 12.08 -6.10 3.18
CA ARG A 82 11.84 -7.43 2.62
C ARG A 82 12.85 -7.67 1.50
N LEU A 83 13.54 -8.80 1.57
CA LEU A 83 14.43 -9.27 0.53
C LEU A 83 13.66 -10.07 -0.53
N ASN A 84 14.13 -10.02 -1.78
CA ASN A 84 13.72 -10.92 -2.86
C ASN A 84 14.44 -12.28 -2.77
N SER A 85 14.18 -13.18 -3.73
CA SER A 85 14.82 -14.51 -3.78
C SER A 85 16.35 -14.45 -3.94
N SER A 86 16.89 -13.35 -4.45
CA SER A 86 18.32 -13.12 -4.62
C SER A 86 18.98 -12.43 -3.42
N GLY A 87 18.24 -12.24 -2.31
CA GLY A 87 18.76 -11.57 -1.11
C GLY A 87 18.85 -10.05 -1.21
N VAL A 88 18.33 -9.44 -2.28
CA VAL A 88 18.35 -8.00 -2.51
C VAL A 88 17.10 -7.36 -1.91
N ALA A 89 17.25 -6.19 -1.28
CA ALA A 89 16.12 -5.45 -0.72
C ALA A 89 15.15 -5.03 -1.83
N GLU A 90 13.87 -5.34 -1.66
CA GLU A 90 12.83 -5.10 -2.68
C GLU A 90 11.76 -4.12 -2.21
N HIS A 91 11.28 -4.28 -0.97
CA HIS A 91 10.28 -3.36 -0.39
C HIS A 91 10.52 -3.14 1.10
N ARG A 92 10.35 -1.89 1.55
CA ARG A 92 10.21 -1.56 2.96
C ARG A 92 8.75 -1.80 3.39
N PRO A 93 8.50 -2.47 4.52
CA PRO A 93 7.15 -2.59 5.04
C PRO A 93 6.59 -1.22 5.45
N LEU A 94 5.26 -1.12 5.48
CA LEU A 94 4.54 0.02 6.04
C LEU A 94 3.65 -0.52 7.16
N CYS A 95 3.60 0.20 8.28
CA CYS A 95 2.75 -0.13 9.43
C CYS A 95 1.39 0.58 9.39
N TYR A 96 1.14 1.43 8.39
CA TYR A 96 -0.14 2.12 8.23
C TYR A 96 -0.83 1.67 6.94
N GLY A 97 -1.87 0.85 7.08
CA GLY A 97 -2.67 0.30 6.00
C GLY A 97 -3.83 1.20 5.62
N ALA A 98 -4.06 1.39 4.32
CA ALA A 98 -5.18 2.15 3.78
C ALA A 98 -6.46 1.29 3.72
N ASN A 99 -7.60 1.87 4.09
CA ASN A 99 -8.91 1.22 3.96
C ASN A 99 -9.48 1.38 2.54
N MET A 100 -9.51 0.26 1.81
CA MET A 100 -10.04 0.15 0.45
C MET A 100 -11.50 -0.34 0.41
N GLY A 101 -12.12 -0.60 1.57
CA GLY A 101 -13.52 -0.97 1.70
C GLY A 101 -13.76 -2.48 1.65
N GLU A 102 -14.92 -2.84 1.09
CA GLU A 102 -15.36 -4.22 0.96
C GLU A 102 -14.41 -5.09 0.12
N TYR A 103 -14.64 -6.40 0.20
CA TYR A 103 -13.82 -7.46 -0.39
C TYR A 103 -13.37 -7.21 -1.84
N LEU A 104 -14.22 -6.56 -2.66
CA LEU A 104 -13.85 -6.16 -4.01
C LEU A 104 -13.05 -4.85 -3.99
N ILE A 105 -11.72 -4.96 -4.06
CA ILE A 105 -10.83 -3.78 -4.09
C ILE A 105 -10.92 -3.05 -5.44
N TYR A 106 -10.76 -3.77 -6.55
CA TYR A 106 -10.84 -3.21 -7.91
C TYR A 106 -11.10 -4.32 -8.93
N ASN A 107 -12.03 -4.08 -9.85
CA ASN A 107 -12.28 -4.91 -11.02
C ASN A 107 -11.76 -4.18 -12.29
N PRO A 108 -10.69 -4.67 -12.93
CA PRO A 108 -10.09 -4.02 -14.09
C PRO A 108 -10.95 -4.10 -15.36
N THR A 109 -11.96 -4.97 -15.40
CA THR A 109 -12.80 -5.19 -16.60
C THR A 109 -13.93 -4.17 -16.70
N ASN A 110 -14.54 -3.79 -15.56
CA ASN A 110 -15.66 -2.87 -15.51
C ASN A 110 -15.41 -1.63 -14.63
N GLY A 111 -14.21 -1.50 -14.06
CA GLY A 111 -13.82 -0.37 -13.21
C GLY A 111 -14.50 -0.32 -11.84
N GLN A 112 -15.20 -1.38 -11.42
CA GLN A 112 -15.83 -1.41 -10.10
C GLN A 112 -14.77 -1.35 -8.99
N VAL A 113 -15.06 -0.54 -7.97
CA VAL A 113 -14.22 -0.33 -6.80
C VAL A 113 -15.02 -0.63 -5.53
N GLY A 114 -14.31 -0.91 -4.44
CA GLY A 114 -14.92 -1.10 -3.13
C GLY A 114 -15.49 0.19 -2.55
N THR A 115 -16.25 0.05 -1.45
CA THR A 115 -16.90 1.15 -0.70
C THR A 115 -15.96 1.92 0.23
N GLY A 116 -14.64 1.75 0.08
CA GLY A 116 -13.66 2.32 1.00
C GLY A 116 -13.34 3.79 0.73
N ALA A 117 -12.89 4.47 1.77
CA ALA A 117 -12.46 5.87 1.69
C ALA A 117 -11.28 6.08 0.72
N LEU A 118 -10.43 5.05 0.53
CA LEU A 118 -9.25 5.10 -0.33
C LEU A 118 -9.38 4.07 -1.46
N ALA A 119 -10.42 4.18 -2.28
CA ALA A 119 -10.62 3.31 -3.44
C ALA A 119 -9.50 3.48 -4.49
N PRO A 120 -9.07 2.40 -5.18
CA PRO A 120 -8.16 2.50 -6.33
C PRO A 120 -8.80 3.34 -7.44
N ASN A 121 -8.03 4.23 -8.07
CA ASN A 121 -8.53 5.21 -9.07
C ASN A 121 -9.71 6.09 -8.58
N GLY A 122 -10.06 6.04 -7.30
CA GLY A 122 -11.20 6.76 -6.75
C GLY A 122 -10.86 8.21 -6.45
N SER A 123 -11.84 9.09 -6.62
CA SER A 123 -11.77 10.50 -6.23
C SER A 123 -12.80 10.79 -5.13
N ILE A 124 -12.82 9.97 -4.08
CA ILE A 124 -13.74 10.11 -2.95
C ILE A 124 -13.38 11.37 -2.18
N GLY A 125 -14.31 12.31 -2.04
CA GLY A 125 -14.15 13.54 -1.28
C GLY A 125 -14.92 13.53 0.04
N LEU A 126 -14.71 14.56 0.85
CA LEU A 126 -15.47 14.77 2.10
C LEU A 126 -16.99 14.77 1.88
N ARG A 127 -17.43 15.25 0.71
CA ARG A 127 -18.84 15.30 0.31
C ARG A 127 -19.48 13.91 0.12
N ASP A 128 -18.67 12.90 -0.16
CA ASP A 128 -19.15 11.55 -0.45
C ASP A 128 -19.36 10.73 0.83
N MET A 129 -18.81 11.20 1.95
CA MET A 129 -19.00 10.65 3.29
C MET A 129 -20.29 11.20 3.91
N ARG A 130 -21.44 10.68 3.46
CA ARG A 130 -22.78 11.16 3.87
C ARG A 130 -23.07 11.02 5.35
N ASP A 131 -22.45 10.02 6.00
CA ASP A 131 -22.54 9.74 7.44
C ASP A 131 -21.51 10.53 8.28
N GLY A 132 -20.71 11.37 7.62
CA GLY A 132 -19.71 12.22 8.24
C GLY A 132 -18.35 11.53 8.40
N THR A 133 -17.29 12.34 8.44
CA THR A 133 -15.90 11.87 8.54
C THR A 133 -15.57 11.19 9.87
N SER A 134 -16.36 11.42 10.92
CA SER A 134 -16.14 10.84 12.24
C SER A 134 -16.42 9.34 12.29
N SER A 135 -17.21 8.83 11.33
CA SER A 135 -17.57 7.41 11.23
C SER A 135 -16.78 6.68 10.14
N THR A 136 -15.87 7.37 9.45
CA THR A 136 -15.13 6.80 8.31
C THR A 136 -13.69 6.43 8.69
N LEU A 137 -13.32 5.18 8.49
CA LEU A 137 -11.95 4.71 8.69
C LEU A 137 -11.13 4.88 7.41
N ALA A 138 -10.04 5.66 7.47
CA ALA A 138 -9.12 5.87 6.34
C ALA A 138 -7.84 5.02 6.44
N PHE A 139 -7.16 5.05 7.58
CA PHE A 139 -5.96 4.26 7.83
C PHE A 139 -6.07 3.49 9.15
N CYS A 140 -5.42 2.33 9.22
CA CYS A 140 -5.25 1.57 10.45
C CYS A 140 -3.80 1.14 10.63
N GLU A 141 -3.40 0.92 11.88
CA GLU A 141 -2.11 0.31 12.18
C GLU A 141 -2.14 -1.19 11.87
N VAL A 142 -1.10 -1.66 11.20
CA VAL A 142 -0.92 -3.03 10.78
C VAL A 142 0.50 -3.48 11.12
N LYS A 143 0.64 -4.76 11.48
CA LYS A 143 1.94 -5.35 11.78
C LYS A 143 2.73 -5.58 10.49
N ALA A 144 3.98 -5.15 10.46
CA ALA A 144 4.90 -5.47 9.38
C ALA A 144 5.10 -7.00 9.28
N PHE A 145 5.40 -7.50 8.08
CA PHE A 145 5.62 -8.93 7.79
C PHE A 145 4.42 -9.85 8.08
N THR A 146 3.20 -9.33 7.99
CA THR A 146 2.00 -10.18 8.03
C THR A 146 1.92 -11.05 6.77
N PRO A 147 1.78 -12.39 6.90
CA PRO A 147 1.68 -13.28 5.76
C PRO A 147 0.42 -12.98 4.95
N ARG A 148 0.59 -12.74 3.64
CA ARG A 148 -0.53 -12.59 2.70
C ARG A 148 -0.96 -13.98 2.24
N CYS A 149 -1.98 -14.55 2.87
CA CYS A 149 -2.55 -15.81 2.42
C CYS A 149 -3.48 -15.50 1.21
N ARG A 150 -2.96 -15.63 -0.02
CA ARG A 150 -3.70 -15.34 -1.27
C ARG A 150 -4.69 -16.45 -1.69
N MET A 151 -4.60 -17.60 -1.04
CA MET A 151 -5.43 -18.78 -1.27
C MET A 151 -5.83 -19.32 0.10
N CYS A 152 -6.91 -18.81 0.69
CA CYS A 152 -7.55 -19.51 1.81
C CYS A 152 -8.27 -20.72 1.22
N ARG A 153 -7.60 -21.87 1.15
CA ARG A 153 -8.33 -23.14 1.04
C ARG A 153 -9.14 -23.22 2.33
N ARG A 154 -10.47 -23.31 2.23
CA ARG A 154 -11.39 -23.35 3.37
C ARG A 154 -10.96 -24.47 4.34
N VAL A 155 -10.19 -24.13 5.37
CA VAL A 155 -9.91 -25.04 6.48
C VAL A 155 -10.98 -24.78 7.52
N ARG A 156 -11.67 -25.84 7.95
CA ARG A 156 -12.86 -25.75 8.84
C ARG A 156 -12.54 -25.27 10.26
N ASP A 157 -11.28 -24.95 10.55
CA ASP A 157 -10.81 -24.70 11.91
C ASP A 157 -9.83 -23.53 11.93
N THR A 158 -10.18 -22.46 12.64
CA THR A 158 -9.42 -21.18 12.66
C THR A 158 -8.03 -21.34 13.29
N THR A 159 -7.82 -22.37 14.10
CA THR A 159 -6.56 -22.66 14.79
C THR A 159 -5.48 -23.24 13.86
N SER A 160 -5.86 -23.89 12.76
CA SER A 160 -4.92 -24.49 11.80
C SER A 160 -4.49 -23.54 10.67
N MET A 161 -5.27 -22.47 10.42
CA MET A 161 -4.96 -21.43 9.43
C MET A 161 -3.63 -20.70 9.73
N CYS A 162 -3.36 -20.42 11.02
CA CYS A 162 -2.07 -19.85 11.44
C CYS A 162 -0.90 -20.84 11.29
N ARG A 163 -1.14 -22.15 11.45
CA ARG A 163 -0.10 -23.17 11.30
C ARG A 163 0.28 -23.42 9.84
N GLU A 164 -0.67 -23.38 8.91
CA GLU A 164 -0.36 -23.57 7.48
C GLU A 164 0.28 -22.34 6.85
N CYS A 165 -0.17 -21.12 7.15
CA CYS A 165 0.50 -19.91 6.66
C CYS A 165 1.88 -19.72 7.33
N GLY A 166 2.11 -20.28 8.53
CA GLY A 166 3.44 -20.39 9.17
C GLY A 166 4.36 -21.49 8.61
N LYS A 167 3.82 -22.50 7.92
CA LYS A 167 4.61 -23.58 7.28
C LYS A 167 5.13 -23.23 5.89
N VAL A 168 4.59 -22.19 5.23
CA VAL A 168 5.07 -21.72 3.91
C VAL A 168 6.42 -20.98 3.99
N ARG A 169 7.01 -20.82 5.19
CA ARG A 169 8.39 -20.35 5.37
C ARG A 169 9.22 -21.30 6.25
N ARG A 170 9.43 -22.53 5.80
CA ARG A 170 10.64 -23.31 6.13
C ARG A 170 10.97 -24.28 5.01
N GLN A 171 11.50 -23.78 3.89
CA GLN A 171 12.34 -24.55 2.98
C GLN A 171 13.43 -23.60 2.44
N PRO A 172 14.65 -24.13 2.20
CA PRO A 172 15.94 -23.61 2.67
C PRO A 172 16.35 -22.25 2.11
#